data_AF-A0AAU9RQ51-F1
#
_entry.id   AF-A0AAU9RQ51-F1
#
_cell.length_a   1.000
_cell.length_b   1.000
_cell.length_c   1.000
_cell.angle_alpha   90.00
_cell.angle_beta   90.00
_cell.angle_gamma   90.00
#
_symmetry.space_group_name_H-M   'P 1'
#
loop_
_entity.id
_entity.type
_entity.pdbx_description
1 polymer ?
#
loop_
_entity_poly.entity_id
_entity_poly.type
_entity_poly.pdbx_seq_one_letter_code
_entity_poly.pdbx_strand_id
1 'polypeptide(L)'
;MSNAGLTIFDGELLRSIDLNLPELQNGVTGAQLLEISESKVSESLSGLSLPPHLKEAAISLVSAGDDVNFRRTDFNRQQASEKLGVFVSAVADALRDTPIVVSVLDGSTLKLFLEDEDDFAMLAENLFTDLDEEDKGKLCKSEIRKALSHMGVEMGVPPLSEFLVLDDIIKKHDADGDEELGQAQFAELLQPVLQEIADVLHEKPITIVQNVEIFTGSRLRKILADEKTLKCLVEKMSMEESKEKEKQGRADLIKALIIKNGKELGLPPLSPENEAVALIYDNIFSQLNSREKETADASTEEGFMDALKDVLRKFEELLETMPVYSATNL
;
A
#
# COMPACT_ATOMS: atom_id res chain seq x y z
N MET A 1 -22.70 -1.63 0.27
CA MET A 1 -21.26 -1.29 0.30
C MET A 1 -20.60 -2.25 1.26
N SER A 2 -20.43 -3.51 0.84
CA SER A 2 -19.61 -4.49 1.56
C SER A 2 -18.17 -4.01 1.50
N ASN A 3 -17.54 -3.75 2.65
CA ASN A 3 -16.10 -3.56 2.71
C ASN A 3 -15.48 -4.91 2.34
N ALA A 4 -15.23 -5.11 1.04
CA ALA A 4 -14.51 -6.27 0.53
C ALA A 4 -13.15 -6.32 1.21
N GLY A 5 -12.87 -7.35 2.02
CA GLY A 5 -11.55 -7.92 2.37
C GLY A 5 -10.30 -7.06 2.58
N LEU A 6 -10.41 -5.73 2.71
CA LEU A 6 -9.27 -4.82 2.77
C LEU A 6 -8.66 -4.82 4.18
N THR A 7 -7.37 -5.12 4.24
CA THR A 7 -6.57 -5.08 5.47
C THR A 7 -5.47 -4.05 5.30
N ILE A 8 -5.26 -3.22 6.33
CA ILE A 8 -4.18 -2.24 6.36
C ILE A 8 -3.09 -2.76 7.29
N PHE A 9 -1.86 -2.84 6.78
CA PHE A 9 -0.68 -3.14 7.57
C PHE A 9 0.11 -1.86 7.83
N ASP A 10 -0.05 -1.32 9.03
CA ASP A 10 0.61 -0.10 9.54
C ASP A 10 1.78 -0.41 10.50
N GLY A 11 2.12 -1.69 10.66
CA GLY A 11 3.19 -2.17 11.53
C GLY A 11 2.77 -2.44 12.98
N GLU A 12 1.54 -2.13 13.40
CA GLU A 12 1.11 -2.36 14.79
C GLU A 12 1.09 -3.85 15.15
N LEU A 13 0.62 -4.69 14.22
CA LEU A 13 0.63 -6.15 14.41
C LEU A 13 2.04 -6.68 14.71
N LEU A 14 3.05 -6.14 14.01
CA LEU A 14 4.45 -6.53 14.17
C LEU A 14 5.02 -6.18 15.56
N ARG A 15 4.47 -5.19 16.26
CA ARG A 15 4.92 -4.82 17.61
C ARG A 15 4.56 -5.87 18.67
N SER A 16 3.57 -6.69 18.38
CA SER A 16 3.01 -7.67 19.32
C SER A 16 3.45 -9.11 19.05
N ILE A 17 4.27 -9.33 18.02
CA ILE A 17 4.60 -10.70 17.60
C ILE A 17 5.53 -11.39 18.59
N ASP A 18 5.36 -12.70 18.69
CA ASP A 18 6.27 -13.53 19.46
C ASP A 18 7.66 -13.54 18.80
N LEU A 19 8.71 -13.15 19.53
CA LEU A 19 10.10 -13.15 19.06
C LEU A 19 10.86 -14.44 19.42
N ASN A 20 10.14 -15.48 19.81
CA ASN A 20 10.73 -16.80 20.00
C ASN A 20 11.28 -17.35 18.69
N LEU A 21 12.53 -17.82 18.77
CA LEU A 21 13.22 -18.53 17.71
C LEU A 21 12.86 -20.04 17.77
N PRO A 22 12.81 -20.73 16.63
CA PRO A 22 12.65 -22.18 16.59
C PRO A 22 13.72 -22.90 17.44
N GLU A 23 13.43 -24.11 17.92
CA GLU A 23 14.41 -24.93 18.63
C GLU A 23 15.58 -25.30 17.70
N LEU A 24 16.64 -24.52 17.76
CA LEU A 24 17.87 -24.73 16.99
C LEU A 24 18.90 -25.38 17.91
N GLN A 25 19.38 -26.57 17.53
CA GLN A 25 20.34 -27.35 18.32
C GLN A 25 21.70 -26.64 18.48
N ASN A 26 22.01 -25.67 17.61
CA ASN A 26 23.25 -24.87 17.58
C ASN A 26 22.92 -23.37 17.44
N GLY A 27 23.95 -22.51 17.45
CA GLY A 27 23.83 -21.08 17.08
C GLY A 27 23.29 -20.89 15.65
N VAL A 28 22.85 -19.67 15.35
CA VAL A 28 22.20 -19.30 14.08
C VAL A 28 23.08 -18.33 13.32
N THR A 29 23.35 -18.61 12.04
CA THR A 29 24.08 -17.66 11.20
C THR A 29 23.21 -16.43 10.91
N GLY A 30 23.81 -15.27 10.68
CA GLY A 30 23.06 -14.07 10.30
C GLY A 30 22.20 -14.27 9.04
N ALA A 31 22.64 -15.09 8.08
CA ALA A 31 21.84 -15.43 6.90
C ALA A 31 20.54 -16.16 7.27
N GLN A 32 20.64 -17.22 8.09
CA GLN A 32 19.48 -17.95 8.59
C GLN A 32 18.58 -17.07 9.44
N LEU A 33 19.15 -16.16 10.23
CA LEU A 33 18.38 -15.23 11.05
C LEU A 33 17.54 -14.29 10.19
N LEU A 34 18.06 -13.79 9.07
CA LEU A 34 17.28 -12.97 8.13
C LEU A 34 16.13 -13.77 7.51
N GLU A 35 16.37 -15.00 7.09
CA GLU A 35 15.31 -15.88 6.55
C GLU A 35 14.19 -16.13 7.58
N ILE A 36 14.56 -16.43 8.83
CA ILE A 36 13.60 -16.61 9.93
C ILE A 36 12.83 -15.30 10.19
N SER A 37 13.54 -14.16 10.18
CA SER A 37 12.92 -12.85 10.42
C SER A 37 11.91 -12.51 9.34
N GLU A 38 12.27 -12.72 8.07
CA GLU A 38 11.40 -12.49 6.92
C GLU A 38 10.18 -13.43 6.95
N SER A 39 10.37 -14.73 7.23
CA SER A 39 9.27 -15.69 7.35
C SER A 39 8.29 -15.27 8.43
N LYS A 40 8.78 -14.90 9.62
CA LYS A 40 7.95 -14.54 10.77
C LYS A 40 7.18 -13.22 10.54
N VAL A 41 7.82 -12.24 9.90
CA VAL A 41 7.13 -11.01 9.49
C VAL A 41 6.09 -11.32 8.41
N SER A 42 6.43 -12.15 7.41
CA SER A 42 5.51 -12.54 6.35
C SER A 42 4.27 -13.25 6.89
N GLU A 43 4.43 -14.19 7.81
CA GLU A 43 3.32 -14.87 8.51
C GLU A 43 2.41 -13.87 9.23
N SER A 44 3.00 -12.85 9.86
CA SER A 44 2.25 -11.79 10.55
C SER A 44 1.52 -10.83 9.60
N LEU A 45 1.92 -10.81 8.32
CA LEU A 45 1.35 -9.99 7.26
C LEU A 45 0.56 -10.86 6.25
N SER A 46 -0.08 -11.92 6.73
CA SER A 46 -0.92 -12.82 5.92
C SER A 46 -0.18 -13.45 4.73
N GLY A 47 1.07 -13.86 4.92
CA GLY A 47 1.92 -14.50 3.91
C GLY A 47 2.50 -13.52 2.88
N LEU A 48 2.36 -12.21 3.09
CA LEU A 48 2.89 -11.21 2.18
C LEU A 48 4.43 -11.22 2.18
N SER A 49 5.03 -11.21 1.00
CA SER A 49 6.46 -10.94 0.86
C SER A 49 6.74 -9.46 1.08
N LEU A 50 7.73 -9.14 1.91
CA LEU A 50 8.09 -7.75 2.17
C LEU A 50 8.55 -7.05 0.88
N PRO A 51 8.03 -5.82 0.61
CA PRO A 51 8.56 -4.98 -0.45
C PRO A 51 10.09 -4.77 -0.32
N PRO A 52 10.85 -4.73 -1.44
CA PRO A 52 12.30 -4.67 -1.40
C PRO A 52 12.87 -3.53 -0.55
N HIS A 53 12.27 -2.34 -0.64
CA HIS A 53 12.72 -1.16 0.11
C HIS A 53 12.57 -1.31 1.63
N LEU A 54 11.49 -1.96 2.11
CA LEU A 54 11.30 -2.23 3.54
C LEU A 54 12.29 -3.28 4.04
N LYS A 55 12.51 -4.32 3.23
CA LYS A 55 13.46 -5.38 3.51
C LYS A 55 14.89 -4.83 3.61
N GLU A 56 15.32 -4.03 2.64
CA GLU A 56 16.66 -3.41 2.64
C GLU A 56 16.86 -2.48 3.83
N ALA A 57 15.86 -1.65 4.17
CA ALA A 57 15.93 -0.77 5.33
C ALA A 57 16.07 -1.56 6.64
N ALA A 58 15.30 -2.64 6.81
CA ALA A 58 15.38 -3.50 7.99
C ALA A 58 16.72 -4.23 8.10
N ILE A 59 17.22 -4.78 6.99
CA ILE A 59 18.53 -5.46 6.95
C ILE A 59 19.65 -4.49 7.33
N SER A 60 19.66 -3.30 6.74
CA SER A 60 20.67 -2.26 7.00
C SER A 60 20.76 -1.88 8.48
N LEU A 61 19.61 -1.76 9.17
CA LEU A 61 19.57 -1.48 10.60
C LEU A 61 20.09 -2.63 11.45
N VAL A 62 19.72 -3.87 11.11
CA VAL A 62 20.12 -5.07 11.86
C VAL A 62 21.61 -5.36 11.71
N SER A 63 22.14 -5.18 10.50
CA SER A 63 23.54 -5.38 10.13
C SER A 63 24.45 -4.21 10.52
N ALA A 64 23.87 -3.07 10.94
CA ALA A 64 24.58 -1.81 11.12
C ALA A 64 25.38 -1.38 9.86
N GLY A 65 24.85 -1.71 8.69
CA GLY A 65 25.44 -1.40 7.38
C GLY A 65 26.53 -2.37 6.89
N ASP A 66 26.83 -3.45 7.61
CA ASP A 66 27.79 -4.49 7.20
C ASP A 66 27.09 -5.84 6.94
N ASP A 67 26.30 -5.89 5.87
CA ASP A 67 25.48 -7.05 5.50
C ASP A 67 26.33 -8.31 5.24
N VAL A 68 27.52 -8.16 4.67
CA VAL A 68 28.37 -9.28 4.26
C VAL A 68 28.92 -10.01 5.48
N ASN A 69 29.45 -9.29 6.47
CA ASN A 69 29.93 -9.91 7.69
C ASN A 69 28.77 -10.37 8.57
N PHE A 70 27.67 -9.60 8.63
CA PHE A 70 26.49 -9.98 9.38
C PHE A 70 26.00 -11.38 8.98
N ARG A 71 25.82 -11.64 7.67
CA ARG A 71 25.33 -12.93 7.16
C ARG A 71 26.18 -14.14 7.55
N ARG A 72 27.48 -13.94 7.79
CA ARG A 72 28.45 -14.99 8.13
C ARG A 72 28.68 -15.16 9.63
N THR A 73 28.14 -14.25 10.44
CA THR A 73 28.35 -14.26 11.90
C THR A 73 27.41 -15.27 12.54
N ASP A 74 27.93 -16.07 13.47
CA ASP A 74 27.14 -16.97 14.31
C ASP A 74 26.64 -16.22 15.55
N PHE A 75 25.32 -16.28 15.78
CA PHE A 75 24.67 -15.69 16.93
C PHE A 75 24.18 -16.77 17.89
N ASN A 76 24.37 -16.54 19.19
CA ASN A 76 23.68 -17.33 20.20
C ASN A 76 22.19 -16.92 20.25
N ARG A 77 21.38 -17.71 20.97
CA ARG A 77 19.92 -17.48 21.05
C ARG A 77 19.54 -16.07 21.51
N GLN A 78 20.25 -15.52 22.49
CA GLN A 78 19.97 -14.18 23.02
C GLN A 78 20.27 -13.10 21.97
N GLN A 79 21.45 -13.15 21.36
CA GLN A 79 21.84 -12.22 20.30
C GLN A 79 20.92 -12.30 19.08
N ALA A 80 20.55 -13.51 18.68
CA ALA A 80 19.63 -13.74 17.58
C ALA A 80 18.23 -13.17 17.87
N SER A 81 17.73 -13.33 19.10
CA SER A 81 16.43 -12.77 19.50
C SER A 81 16.45 -11.24 19.53
N GLU A 82 17.54 -10.64 20.04
CA GLU A 82 17.72 -9.18 20.00
C GLU A 82 17.74 -8.65 18.56
N LYS A 83 18.49 -9.30 17.67
CA LYS A 83 18.59 -8.92 16.25
C LYS A 83 17.27 -9.13 15.49
N LEU A 84 16.52 -10.19 15.78
CA LEU A 84 15.16 -10.39 15.28
C LEU A 84 14.24 -9.24 15.74
N GLY A 85 14.30 -8.85 17.01
CA GLY A 85 13.51 -7.73 17.54
C GLY A 85 13.83 -6.40 16.84
N VAL A 86 15.11 -6.14 16.52
CA VAL A 86 15.51 -4.98 15.71
C VAL A 86 14.95 -5.06 14.30
N PHE A 87 15.01 -6.22 13.65
CA PHE A 87 14.46 -6.41 12.30
C PHE A 87 12.96 -6.11 12.27
N VAL A 88 12.21 -6.74 13.16
CA VAL A 88 10.76 -6.62 13.26
C VAL A 88 10.36 -5.18 13.56
N SER A 89 11.06 -4.53 14.51
CA SER A 89 10.82 -3.13 14.84
C SER A 89 11.09 -2.21 13.66
N ALA A 90 12.17 -2.45 12.90
CA ALA A 90 12.50 -1.67 11.72
C ALA A 90 11.40 -1.76 10.64
N VAL A 91 10.90 -2.98 10.38
CA VAL A 91 9.77 -3.15 9.45
C VAL A 91 8.51 -2.47 9.98
N ALA A 92 8.20 -2.62 11.27
CA ALA A 92 7.05 -1.97 11.90
C ALA A 92 7.12 -0.44 11.80
N ASP A 93 8.29 0.13 12.06
CA ASP A 93 8.54 1.58 11.94
C ASP A 93 8.39 2.08 10.50
N ALA A 94 8.80 1.28 9.52
CA ALA A 94 8.71 1.63 8.12
C ALA A 94 7.27 1.50 7.56
N LEU A 95 6.52 0.48 7.99
CA LEU A 95 5.09 0.32 7.69
C LEU A 95 4.25 1.42 8.34
N ARG A 96 4.64 1.93 9.51
CA ARG A 96 3.97 3.08 10.12
C ARG A 96 4.09 4.34 9.27
N ASP A 97 5.24 4.53 8.62
CA ASP A 97 5.48 5.66 7.72
C ASP A 97 4.85 5.48 6.35
N THR A 98 4.67 4.22 5.94
CA THR A 98 4.16 3.85 4.62
C THR A 98 3.30 2.60 4.76
N PRO A 99 2.06 2.75 5.25
CA PRO A 99 1.17 1.61 5.43
C PRO A 99 0.88 0.94 4.10
N ILE A 100 0.72 -0.37 4.13
CA ILE A 100 0.39 -1.16 2.94
C ILE A 100 -1.06 -1.61 3.04
N VAL A 101 -1.82 -1.37 1.99
CA VAL A 101 -3.18 -1.91 1.86
C VAL A 101 -3.11 -3.23 1.12
N VAL A 102 -3.80 -4.25 1.62
CA VAL A 102 -3.90 -5.55 0.95
C VAL A 102 -5.34 -6.01 0.87
N SER A 103 -5.65 -6.81 -0.14
CA SER A 103 -6.87 -7.62 -0.21
C SER A 103 -6.53 -9.07 0.07
N VAL A 104 -7.19 -9.66 1.05
CA VAL A 104 -7.09 -11.11 1.30
C VAL A 104 -8.25 -11.79 0.59
N LEU A 105 -7.93 -12.61 -0.41
CA LEU A 105 -8.88 -13.35 -1.22
C LEU A 105 -8.99 -14.78 -0.70
N ASP A 106 -10.00 -15.04 0.11
CA ASP A 106 -10.25 -16.33 0.79
C ASP A 106 -11.49 -17.06 0.25
N GLY A 107 -12.05 -16.56 -0.86
CA GLY A 107 -13.25 -17.10 -1.50
C GLY A 107 -14.57 -16.69 -0.85
N SER A 108 -14.57 -16.00 0.30
CA SER A 108 -15.81 -15.59 0.97
C SER A 108 -16.67 -14.64 0.14
N THR A 109 -16.06 -13.66 -0.54
CA THR A 109 -16.77 -12.74 -1.44
C THR A 109 -17.46 -13.49 -2.59
N LEU A 110 -16.79 -14.48 -3.18
CA LEU A 110 -17.38 -15.29 -4.24
C LEU A 110 -18.52 -16.16 -3.71
N LYS A 111 -18.38 -16.72 -2.50
CA LYS A 111 -19.44 -17.48 -1.84
C LYS A 111 -20.68 -16.63 -1.58
N LEU A 112 -20.52 -15.37 -1.19
CA LEU A 112 -21.66 -14.45 -1.02
C LEU A 112 -22.47 -14.29 -2.31
N PHE A 113 -21.81 -14.16 -3.48
CA PHE A 113 -22.52 -14.10 -4.76
C PHE A 113 -23.20 -15.42 -5.14
N LEU A 114 -22.70 -16.56 -4.66
CA LEU A 114 -23.21 -17.89 -4.99
C LEU A 114 -24.26 -18.41 -4.00
N GLU A 115 -24.40 -17.77 -2.84
CA GLU A 115 -25.34 -18.17 -1.77
C GLU A 115 -26.79 -17.88 -2.13
N ASP A 116 -27.05 -16.79 -2.87
CA ASP A 116 -28.38 -16.38 -3.32
C ASP A 116 -28.49 -16.47 -4.85
N GLU A 117 -29.51 -17.18 -5.33
CA GLU A 117 -29.71 -17.44 -6.76
C GLU A 117 -30.03 -16.15 -7.54
N ASP A 118 -30.74 -15.20 -6.94
CA ASP A 118 -31.07 -13.92 -7.56
C ASP A 118 -29.81 -13.02 -7.64
N ASP A 119 -28.98 -13.00 -6.60
CA ASP A 119 -27.70 -12.27 -6.62
C ASP A 119 -26.74 -12.83 -7.67
N PHE A 120 -26.64 -14.16 -7.77
CA PHE A 120 -25.83 -14.80 -8.83
C PHE A 120 -26.39 -14.50 -10.22
N ALA A 121 -27.70 -14.59 -10.41
CA ALA A 121 -28.34 -14.31 -11.69
C ALA A 121 -28.09 -12.86 -12.15
N MET A 122 -28.20 -11.89 -11.24
CA MET A 122 -27.88 -10.49 -11.52
C MET A 122 -26.40 -10.30 -11.88
N LEU A 123 -25.48 -10.94 -11.15
CA LEU A 123 -24.05 -10.88 -11.46
C LEU A 123 -23.76 -11.43 -12.87
N ALA A 124 -24.28 -12.62 -13.19
CA ALA A 124 -24.06 -13.27 -14.46
C ALA A 124 -24.69 -12.49 -15.63
N GLU A 125 -25.88 -11.90 -15.43
CA GLU A 125 -26.52 -11.02 -16.40
C GLU A 125 -25.67 -9.77 -16.68
N ASN A 126 -25.23 -9.05 -15.63
CA ASN A 126 -24.41 -7.86 -15.80
C ASN A 126 -23.10 -8.18 -16.55
N LEU A 127 -22.40 -9.25 -16.16
CA LEU A 127 -21.18 -9.68 -16.85
C LEU A 127 -21.42 -10.07 -18.30
N PHE A 128 -22.55 -10.73 -18.60
CA PHE A 128 -22.89 -11.09 -19.97
C PHE A 128 -23.13 -9.84 -20.83
N THR A 129 -23.92 -8.90 -20.32
CA THR A 129 -24.21 -7.64 -21.03
C THR A 129 -22.95 -6.79 -21.24
N ASP A 130 -22.07 -6.72 -20.24
CA ASP A 130 -20.81 -5.96 -20.35
C ASP A 130 -19.86 -6.57 -21.39
N LEU A 131 -19.86 -7.89 -21.54
CA LEU A 131 -18.98 -8.60 -22.49
C LEU A 131 -19.57 -8.69 -23.91
N ASP A 132 -20.90 -8.66 -24.06
CA ASP A 132 -21.58 -8.69 -25.36
C ASP A 132 -21.70 -7.28 -25.95
N GLU A 133 -20.56 -6.61 -26.12
CA GLU A 133 -20.47 -5.21 -26.59
C GLU A 133 -21.16 -4.98 -27.95
N GLU A 134 -21.27 -6.03 -28.77
CA GLU A 134 -21.91 -5.99 -30.09
C GLU A 134 -23.40 -6.39 -30.07
N ASP A 135 -23.97 -6.68 -28.90
CA ASP A 135 -25.37 -7.08 -28.69
C ASP A 135 -25.79 -8.25 -29.61
N LYS A 136 -24.93 -9.26 -29.71
CA LYS A 136 -25.17 -10.47 -30.52
C LYS A 136 -26.13 -11.44 -29.84
N GLY A 137 -26.37 -11.27 -28.54
CA GLY A 137 -27.08 -12.18 -27.66
C GLY A 137 -26.29 -13.44 -27.34
N LYS A 138 -24.96 -13.44 -27.58
CA LYS A 138 -24.10 -14.63 -27.46
C LYS A 138 -22.65 -14.29 -27.15
N LEU A 139 -22.03 -15.10 -26.30
CA LEU A 139 -20.61 -15.03 -25.96
C LEU A 139 -19.90 -16.36 -26.23
N CYS A 140 -18.63 -16.29 -26.64
CA CYS A 140 -17.80 -17.48 -26.75
C CYS A 140 -17.48 -18.05 -25.34
N LYS A 141 -17.39 -19.37 -25.17
CA LYS A 141 -16.96 -20.01 -23.91
C LYS A 141 -15.66 -19.41 -23.36
N SER A 142 -14.70 -19.12 -24.23
CA SER A 142 -13.44 -18.46 -23.86
C SER A 142 -13.59 -17.10 -23.16
N GLU A 143 -14.76 -16.44 -23.27
CA GLU A 143 -15.07 -15.18 -22.58
C GLU A 143 -15.22 -15.34 -21.06
N ILE A 144 -15.33 -16.56 -20.52
CA ILE A 144 -15.29 -16.79 -19.07
C ILE A 144 -14.04 -16.18 -18.44
N ARG A 145 -12.88 -16.25 -19.11
CA ARG A 145 -11.65 -15.59 -18.61
C ARG A 145 -11.78 -14.07 -18.55
N LYS A 146 -12.47 -13.46 -19.52
CA LYS A 146 -12.71 -12.02 -19.51
C LYS A 146 -13.71 -11.65 -18.42
N ALA A 147 -14.74 -12.45 -18.19
CA ALA A 147 -15.68 -12.28 -17.07
C ALA A 147 -14.96 -12.30 -15.72
N LEU A 148 -14.09 -13.29 -15.50
CA LEU A 148 -13.25 -13.37 -14.29
C LEU A 148 -12.32 -12.16 -14.14
N SER A 149 -11.74 -11.69 -15.26
CA SER A 149 -10.91 -10.49 -15.25
C SER A 149 -11.72 -9.22 -14.92
N HIS A 150 -12.95 -9.13 -15.43
CA HIS A 150 -13.87 -8.02 -15.19
C HIS A 150 -14.34 -7.97 -13.74
N MET A 151 -14.58 -9.13 -13.13
CA MET A 151 -14.86 -9.25 -11.69
C MET A 151 -13.67 -8.74 -10.85
N GLY A 152 -12.46 -9.21 -11.15
CA GLY A 152 -11.23 -8.75 -10.52
C GLY A 152 -11.21 -8.87 -8.99
N VAL A 153 -10.22 -8.21 -8.38
CA VAL A 153 -9.96 -8.31 -6.93
C VAL A 153 -11.11 -7.74 -6.10
N GLU A 154 -11.81 -6.73 -6.63
CA GLU A 154 -12.95 -6.10 -5.97
C GLU A 154 -14.11 -7.08 -5.75
N MET A 155 -14.30 -8.03 -6.66
CA MET A 155 -15.34 -9.07 -6.58
C MET A 155 -14.79 -10.40 -6.08
N GLY A 156 -13.56 -10.43 -5.55
CA GLY A 156 -12.97 -11.63 -4.94
C GLY A 156 -12.20 -12.54 -5.90
N VAL A 157 -12.00 -12.13 -7.16
CA VAL A 157 -11.23 -12.90 -8.15
C VAL A 157 -9.77 -12.43 -8.16
N PRO A 158 -8.77 -13.31 -7.94
CA PRO A 158 -7.37 -12.90 -7.96
C PRO A 158 -6.92 -12.49 -9.38
N PRO A 159 -5.87 -11.65 -9.50
CA PRO A 159 -5.26 -11.37 -10.79
C PRO A 159 -4.85 -12.67 -11.47
N LEU A 160 -5.23 -12.87 -12.73
CA LEU A 160 -5.05 -14.16 -13.41
C LEU A 160 -3.57 -14.59 -13.48
N SER A 161 -2.64 -13.62 -13.52
CA SER A 161 -1.19 -13.86 -13.50
C SER A 161 -0.68 -14.45 -12.18
N GLU A 162 -1.37 -14.20 -11.08
CA GLU A 162 -1.01 -14.66 -9.74
C GLU A 162 -1.79 -15.93 -9.35
N PHE A 163 -2.81 -16.30 -10.13
CA PHE A 163 -3.67 -17.46 -9.87
C PHE A 163 -3.30 -18.66 -10.74
N LEU A 164 -2.18 -19.31 -10.40
CA LEU A 164 -1.55 -20.37 -11.21
C LEU A 164 -2.43 -21.58 -11.51
N VAL A 165 -3.46 -21.85 -10.70
CA VAL A 165 -4.36 -23.00 -10.86
C VAL A 165 -5.58 -22.70 -11.74
N LEU A 166 -5.76 -21.45 -12.16
CA LEU A 166 -6.90 -21.03 -12.98
C LEU A 166 -7.04 -21.86 -14.26
N ASP A 167 -5.93 -22.10 -14.96
CA ASP A 167 -5.93 -22.85 -16.22
C ASP A 167 -6.47 -24.26 -16.06
N ASP A 168 -6.20 -24.89 -14.92
CA ASP A 168 -6.68 -26.23 -14.60
C ASP A 168 -8.19 -26.22 -14.30
N ILE A 169 -8.68 -25.20 -13.57
CA ILE A 169 -10.11 -25.00 -13.29
C ILE A 169 -10.89 -24.77 -14.59
N ILE A 170 -10.39 -23.86 -15.45
CA ILE A 170 -11.03 -23.53 -16.73
C ILE A 170 -11.16 -24.78 -17.62
N LYS A 171 -10.08 -25.56 -17.75
CA LYS A 171 -10.09 -26.81 -18.53
C LYS A 171 -11.00 -27.87 -17.93
N LYS A 172 -11.02 -28.00 -16.60
CA LYS A 172 -11.88 -28.97 -15.90
C LYS A 172 -13.37 -28.72 -16.17
N HIS A 173 -13.75 -27.46 -16.31
CA HIS A 173 -15.12 -27.05 -16.61
C HIS A 173 -15.42 -26.86 -18.11
N ASP A 174 -14.47 -27.15 -19.00
CA ASP A 174 -14.62 -26.92 -20.46
C ASP A 174 -14.98 -25.46 -20.79
N ALA A 175 -14.36 -24.53 -20.08
CA ALA A 175 -14.61 -23.08 -20.17
C ALA A 175 -13.61 -22.33 -21.08
N ASP A 176 -12.89 -23.04 -21.95
CA ASP A 176 -11.94 -22.48 -22.94
C ASP A 176 -12.27 -22.87 -24.39
N GLY A 177 -13.47 -23.38 -24.65
CA GLY A 177 -13.92 -23.71 -26.00
C GLY A 177 -14.29 -22.51 -26.86
N ASP A 178 -14.54 -22.78 -28.15
CA ASP A 178 -14.97 -21.79 -29.16
C ASP A 178 -16.50 -21.75 -29.34
N GLU A 179 -17.26 -22.48 -28.51
CA GLU A 179 -18.71 -22.58 -28.62
C GLU A 179 -19.38 -21.30 -28.14
N GLU A 180 -20.41 -20.85 -28.86
CA GLU A 180 -21.22 -19.69 -28.45
C GLU A 180 -22.30 -20.09 -27.45
N LEU A 181 -22.40 -19.33 -26.37
CA LEU A 181 -23.35 -19.48 -25.28
C LEU A 181 -24.31 -18.30 -25.27
N GLY A 182 -25.62 -18.57 -25.12
CA GLY A 182 -26.57 -17.55 -24.68
C GLY A 182 -26.42 -17.26 -23.18
N GLN A 183 -27.06 -16.20 -22.69
CA GLN A 183 -26.95 -15.73 -21.31
C GLN A 183 -27.16 -16.83 -20.25
N ALA A 184 -28.21 -17.65 -20.37
CA ALA A 184 -28.47 -18.73 -19.41
C ALA A 184 -27.34 -19.79 -19.40
N GLN A 185 -26.83 -20.14 -20.58
CA GLN A 185 -25.75 -21.13 -20.70
C GLN A 185 -24.41 -20.57 -20.18
N PHE A 186 -24.18 -19.27 -20.37
CA PHE A 186 -23.04 -18.57 -19.78
C PHE A 186 -23.10 -18.61 -18.25
N ALA A 187 -24.26 -18.32 -17.65
CA ALA A 187 -24.45 -18.40 -16.20
C ALA A 187 -24.24 -19.83 -15.67
N GLU A 188 -24.82 -20.85 -16.34
CA GLU A 188 -24.65 -22.27 -16.01
C GLU A 188 -23.17 -22.72 -16.06
N LEU A 189 -22.37 -22.15 -16.95
CA LEU A 189 -20.93 -22.42 -17.05
C LEU A 189 -20.12 -21.63 -16.02
N LEU A 190 -20.47 -20.38 -15.77
CA LEU A 190 -19.76 -19.48 -14.85
C LEU A 190 -19.89 -19.95 -13.40
N GLN A 191 -21.08 -20.41 -12.99
CA GLN A 191 -21.36 -20.80 -11.59
C GLN A 191 -20.38 -21.86 -11.04
N PRO A 192 -20.19 -23.03 -11.68
CA PRO A 192 -19.28 -24.05 -11.16
C PRO A 192 -17.81 -23.61 -11.20
N VAL A 193 -17.42 -22.76 -12.15
CA VAL A 193 -16.07 -22.16 -12.20
C VAL A 193 -15.85 -21.27 -10.98
N LEU A 194 -16.77 -20.35 -10.69
CA LEU A 194 -16.66 -19.47 -9.51
C LEU A 194 -16.68 -20.25 -8.19
N GLN A 195 -17.47 -21.32 -8.12
CA GLN A 195 -17.50 -22.20 -6.94
C GLN A 195 -16.15 -22.86 -6.69
N GLU A 196 -15.51 -23.42 -7.73
CA GLU A 196 -14.19 -24.03 -7.57
C GLU A 196 -13.11 -22.99 -7.23
N ILE A 197 -13.16 -21.79 -7.81
CA ILE A 197 -12.26 -20.70 -7.42
C ILE A 197 -12.45 -20.37 -5.94
N ALA A 198 -13.69 -20.24 -5.48
CA ALA A 198 -13.98 -19.94 -4.08
C ALA A 198 -13.48 -21.02 -3.12
N ASP A 199 -13.59 -22.30 -3.50
CA ASP A 199 -13.12 -23.41 -2.67
C ASP A 199 -11.59 -23.51 -2.65
N VAL A 200 -10.93 -23.30 -3.79
CA VAL A 200 -9.46 -23.21 -3.85
C VAL A 200 -8.93 -22.07 -2.99
N LEU A 201 -9.56 -20.89 -3.05
CA LEU A 201 -9.18 -19.73 -2.24
C LEU A 201 -9.47 -19.95 -0.75
N HIS A 202 -10.50 -20.72 -0.43
CA HIS A 202 -10.78 -21.08 0.96
C HIS A 202 -9.68 -21.99 1.54
N GLU A 203 -9.18 -22.94 0.76
CA GLU A 203 -8.06 -23.80 1.18
C GLU A 203 -6.73 -23.04 1.22
N LYS A 204 -6.51 -22.16 0.24
CA LYS A 204 -5.28 -21.36 0.13
C LYS A 204 -5.60 -19.92 -0.27
N PRO A 205 -5.82 -19.04 0.73
CA PRO A 205 -6.06 -17.63 0.48
C PRO A 205 -4.89 -16.96 -0.24
N ILE A 206 -5.21 -15.97 -1.06
CA ILE A 206 -4.22 -15.17 -1.80
C ILE A 206 -4.27 -13.73 -1.29
N THR A 207 -3.12 -13.20 -0.87
CA THR A 207 -2.98 -11.81 -0.42
C THR A 207 -2.41 -10.96 -1.55
N ILE A 208 -3.18 -9.96 -1.99
CA ILE A 208 -2.78 -9.03 -3.06
C ILE A 208 -2.48 -7.67 -2.45
N VAL A 209 -1.33 -7.09 -2.78
CA VAL A 209 -1.01 -5.70 -2.42
C VAL A 209 -1.80 -4.76 -3.32
N GLN A 210 -2.55 -3.87 -2.72
CA GLN A 210 -3.24 -2.81 -3.43
C GLN A 210 -2.29 -1.65 -3.69
N ASN A 211 -2.36 -1.08 -4.89
CA ASN A 211 -1.61 0.12 -5.26
C ASN A 211 -2.28 1.38 -4.71
N VAL A 212 -2.44 1.43 -3.38
CA VAL A 212 -3.01 2.55 -2.64
C VAL A 212 -1.96 3.11 -1.71
N GLU A 213 -1.55 4.35 -1.95
CA GLU A 213 -0.71 5.09 -1.02
C GLU A 213 -1.56 5.72 0.08
N ILE A 214 -1.15 5.52 1.33
CA ILE A 214 -1.78 6.14 2.51
C ILE A 214 -0.85 7.23 3.03
N PHE A 215 -1.34 8.47 3.02
CA PHE A 215 -0.63 9.63 3.56
C PHE A 215 -1.10 9.88 4.99
N THR A 216 -0.16 9.76 5.93
CA THR A 216 -0.38 9.97 7.37
C THR A 216 0.56 11.05 7.91
N GLY A 217 0.29 11.56 9.12
CA GLY A 217 1.15 12.54 9.79
C GLY A 217 2.49 11.99 10.29
N SER A 218 2.71 10.67 10.24
CA SER A 218 3.88 10.01 10.86
C SER A 218 5.24 10.48 10.32
N ARG A 219 5.36 10.61 8.99
CA ARG A 219 6.58 11.09 8.33
C ARG A 219 6.87 12.54 8.68
N LEU A 220 5.84 13.39 8.66
CA LEU A 220 5.96 14.80 9.08
C LEU A 220 6.42 14.92 10.52
N ARG A 221 5.85 14.11 11.44
CA ARG A 221 6.28 14.06 12.85
C ARG A 221 7.77 13.74 12.99
N LYS A 222 8.27 12.76 12.23
CA LYS A 222 9.69 12.37 12.22
C LYS A 222 10.58 13.52 11.71
N ILE A 223 10.19 14.14 10.60
CA ILE A 223 10.93 15.27 10.01
C ILE A 223 10.93 16.49 10.95
N LEU A 224 9.81 16.77 11.60
CA LEU A 224 9.67 17.87 12.57
C LEU A 224 10.49 17.64 13.84
N ALA A 225 10.72 16.39 14.23
CA ALA A 225 11.56 16.02 15.36
C ALA A 225 13.07 16.04 15.04
N ASP A 226 13.45 15.93 13.76
CA ASP A 226 14.83 15.97 13.28
C ASP A 226 15.14 17.29 12.53
N GLU A 227 15.59 18.28 13.30
CA GLU A 227 15.95 19.59 12.76
C GLU A 227 17.05 19.55 11.71
N LYS A 228 17.95 18.56 11.75
CA LYS A 228 19.02 18.40 10.76
C LYS A 228 18.44 17.96 9.41
N THR A 229 17.51 17.02 9.43
CA THR A 229 16.82 16.55 8.21
C THR A 229 15.99 17.68 7.61
N LEU A 230 15.22 18.42 8.42
CA LEU A 230 14.45 19.57 7.93
C LEU A 230 15.35 20.65 7.31
N LYS A 231 16.48 20.98 7.95
CA LYS A 231 17.43 21.95 7.40
C LYS A 231 18.05 21.47 6.09
N CYS A 232 18.42 20.19 6.01
CA CYS A 232 18.95 19.59 4.77
C CYS A 232 17.95 19.67 3.61
N LEU A 233 16.65 19.48 3.86
CA LEU A 233 15.60 19.64 2.84
C LEU A 233 15.53 21.08 2.31
N VAL A 234 15.61 22.07 3.20
CA VAL A 234 15.62 23.50 2.83
C VAL A 234 16.88 23.89 2.05
N GLU A 235 18.04 23.35 2.42
CA GLU A 235 19.31 23.58 1.74
C GLU A 235 19.33 22.98 0.32
N LYS A 236 18.89 21.73 0.15
CA LYS A 236 18.77 21.09 -1.18
C LYS A 236 17.94 21.93 -2.15
N MET A 237 16.85 22.52 -1.65
CA MET A 237 15.97 23.38 -2.43
C MET A 237 16.61 24.71 -2.84
N SER A 238 17.36 25.33 -1.93
CA SER A 238 18.05 26.61 -2.19
C SER A 238 19.14 26.49 -3.27
N MET A 239 19.72 25.30 -3.44
CA MET A 239 20.73 25.03 -4.48
C MET A 239 20.11 24.87 -5.88
N GLU A 240 18.88 24.36 -5.97
CA GLU A 240 18.21 24.08 -7.26
C GLU A 240 17.50 25.31 -7.87
N GLU A 241 17.11 26.30 -7.07
CA GLU A 241 16.30 27.47 -7.50
C GLU A 241 17.11 28.73 -7.90
N SER A 242 18.42 28.60 -8.17
CA SER A 242 19.31 29.74 -8.43
C SER A 242 19.15 30.47 -9.78
N LYS A 243 18.00 30.34 -10.49
CA LYS A 243 17.77 31.01 -11.80
C LYS A 243 16.57 31.95 -11.92
N GLU A 244 15.64 32.01 -10.96
CA GLU A 244 14.53 32.96 -11.02
C GLU A 244 14.31 33.60 -9.64
N LYS A 245 15.04 34.67 -9.36
CA LYS A 245 14.78 35.50 -8.18
C LYS A 245 14.53 36.92 -8.63
N GLU A 246 13.38 37.46 -8.27
CA GLU A 246 13.34 38.75 -7.56
C GLU A 246 11.97 39.20 -7.01
N LYS A 247 10.87 38.42 -7.09
CA LYS A 247 9.55 38.90 -6.57
C LYS A 247 8.65 37.87 -5.87
N GLN A 248 9.18 36.78 -5.31
CA GLN A 248 8.34 35.82 -4.59
C GLN A 248 8.33 36.11 -3.08
N GLY A 249 7.15 36.29 -2.50
CA GLY A 249 6.97 36.48 -1.05
C GLY A 249 7.31 35.22 -0.24
N ARG A 250 7.53 35.36 1.06
CA ARG A 250 7.89 34.24 1.97
C ARG A 250 6.83 33.14 1.97
N ALA A 251 5.54 33.50 2.01
CA ALA A 251 4.47 32.52 1.98
C ALA A 251 4.50 31.65 0.72
N ASP A 252 4.83 32.25 -0.43
CA ASP A 252 4.88 31.55 -1.69
C ASP A 252 6.11 30.66 -1.83
N LEU A 253 7.26 31.06 -1.27
CA LEU A 253 8.44 30.19 -1.16
C LEU A 253 8.13 28.94 -0.31
N ILE A 254 7.41 29.10 0.81
CA ILE A 254 6.99 27.97 1.66
C ILE A 254 6.02 27.06 0.89
N LYS A 255 5.03 27.61 0.18
CA LYS A 255 4.10 26.81 -0.65
C LYS A 255 4.85 26.03 -1.72
N ALA A 256 5.76 26.68 -2.45
CA ALA A 256 6.56 26.05 -3.49
C ALA A 256 7.41 24.91 -2.93
N LEU A 257 8.06 25.13 -1.76
CA LEU A 257 8.85 24.10 -1.09
C LEU A 257 8.00 22.89 -0.71
N ILE A 258 6.82 23.11 -0.14
CA ILE A 258 5.91 22.03 0.28
C ILE A 258 5.40 21.25 -0.93
N ILE A 259 4.97 21.93 -1.99
CA ILE A 259 4.45 21.27 -3.19
C ILE A 259 5.56 20.46 -3.88
N LYS A 260 6.74 21.04 -4.05
CA LYS A 260 7.86 20.39 -4.76
C LYS A 260 8.40 19.18 -3.99
N ASN A 261 8.43 19.23 -2.67
CA ASN A 261 8.94 18.14 -1.81
C ASN A 261 7.83 17.28 -1.19
N GLY A 262 6.59 17.38 -1.69
CA GLY A 262 5.44 16.71 -1.08
C GLY A 262 5.67 15.22 -0.82
N LYS A 263 6.25 14.51 -1.80
CA LYS A 263 6.58 13.09 -1.68
C LYS A 263 7.59 12.79 -0.56
N GLU A 264 8.66 13.58 -0.43
CA GLU A 264 9.66 13.41 0.63
C GLU A 264 9.08 13.74 2.01
N LEU A 265 8.17 14.71 2.06
CA LEU A 265 7.45 15.12 3.26
C LEU A 265 6.33 14.13 3.66
N GLY A 266 5.98 13.16 2.81
CA GLY A 266 4.85 12.25 3.05
C GLY A 266 3.49 12.92 2.87
N LEU A 267 3.41 13.95 2.04
CA LEU A 267 2.17 14.67 1.74
C LEU A 267 1.45 14.08 0.53
N PRO A 268 0.10 14.07 0.53
CA PRO A 268 -0.67 13.62 -0.61
C PRO A 268 -0.41 14.50 -1.85
N PRO A 269 -0.30 13.92 -3.05
CA PRO A 269 -0.03 14.68 -4.26
C PRO A 269 -1.19 15.63 -4.56
N LEU A 270 -0.86 16.90 -4.81
CA LEU A 270 -1.85 17.88 -5.23
C LEU A 270 -2.28 17.56 -6.67
N SER A 271 -3.52 17.10 -6.84
CA SER A 271 -4.11 16.74 -8.13
C SER A 271 -5.45 17.45 -8.33
N PRO A 272 -5.76 17.94 -9.55
CA PRO A 272 -7.07 18.49 -9.87
C PRO A 272 -8.23 17.49 -9.67
N GLU A 273 -7.93 16.19 -9.76
CA GLU A 273 -8.89 15.10 -9.65
C GLU A 273 -9.32 14.84 -8.19
N ASN A 274 -8.56 15.36 -7.20
CA ASN A 274 -8.78 15.09 -5.78
C ASN A 274 -9.11 16.39 -5.02
N GLU A 275 -10.40 16.77 -5.04
CA GLU A 275 -10.91 17.97 -4.39
C GLU A 275 -10.64 17.97 -2.86
N ALA A 276 -10.70 16.80 -2.21
CA ALA A 276 -10.43 16.68 -0.79
C ALA A 276 -8.98 17.08 -0.46
N VAL A 277 -8.01 16.63 -1.26
CA VAL A 277 -6.60 17.05 -1.11
C VAL A 277 -6.44 18.53 -1.39
N ALA A 278 -7.06 19.06 -2.45
CA ALA A 278 -7.01 20.50 -2.75
C ALA A 278 -7.51 21.36 -1.57
N LEU A 279 -8.62 20.96 -0.95
CA LEU A 279 -9.19 21.64 0.22
C LEU A 279 -8.26 21.63 1.44
N ILE A 280 -7.51 20.54 1.66
CA ILE A 280 -6.50 20.46 2.75
C ILE A 280 -5.42 21.52 2.51
N TYR A 281 -4.87 21.56 1.29
CA TYR A 281 -3.82 22.51 0.92
C TYR A 281 -4.32 23.96 1.02
N ASP A 282 -5.51 24.26 0.48
CA ASP A 282 -6.10 25.60 0.50
C ASP A 282 -6.41 26.07 1.93
N ASN A 283 -6.95 25.20 2.77
CA ASN A 283 -7.22 25.50 4.17
C ASN A 283 -5.93 25.88 4.93
N ILE A 284 -4.83 25.13 4.70
CA ILE A 284 -3.57 25.39 5.39
C ILE A 284 -2.87 26.64 4.81
N PHE A 285 -2.81 26.77 3.50
CA PHE A 285 -2.11 27.87 2.82
C PHE A 285 -2.83 29.22 2.94
N SER A 286 -4.16 29.24 3.06
CA SER A 286 -4.89 30.49 3.33
C SER A 286 -4.50 31.11 4.68
N GLN A 287 -4.16 30.27 5.67
CA GLN A 287 -3.73 30.71 7.01
C GLN A 287 -2.28 31.20 7.06
N LEU A 288 -1.48 30.96 6.01
CA LEU A 288 -0.13 31.52 5.87
C LEU A 288 -0.17 33.00 5.47
N ASN A 289 -1.08 33.35 4.56
CA ASN A 289 -1.18 34.70 4.00
C ASN A 289 -1.68 35.74 5.03
N SER A 290 -2.31 35.32 6.13
CA SER A 290 -2.82 36.22 7.18
C SER A 290 -1.74 36.72 8.16
N ARG A 291 -0.58 36.04 8.24
CA ARG A 291 0.49 36.34 9.20
C ARG A 291 1.59 37.28 8.66
N GLU A 292 1.60 37.61 7.37
CA GLU A 292 2.60 38.52 6.78
C GLU A 292 2.53 39.97 7.31
N LYS A 293 1.50 40.33 8.09
CA LYS A 293 1.30 41.70 8.60
C LYS A 293 1.91 41.98 9.98
N GLU A 294 2.46 41.00 10.69
CA GLU A 294 2.94 41.22 12.06
C GLU A 294 4.39 40.74 12.28
N THR A 295 5.24 41.73 12.58
CA THR A 295 6.58 41.71 13.22
C THR A 295 7.84 41.78 12.35
N ALA A 296 8.82 42.53 12.87
CA ALA A 296 10.05 42.99 12.21
C ALA A 296 11.20 41.95 12.17
N ASP A 297 11.05 40.79 12.83
CA ASP A 297 12.02 39.67 12.80
C ASP A 297 11.79 38.69 11.62
N ALA A 298 10.76 38.95 10.80
CA ALA A 298 10.23 38.01 9.80
C ALA A 298 11.11 37.76 8.56
N SER A 299 12.22 38.49 8.39
CA SER A 299 13.17 38.36 7.26
C SER A 299 14.39 37.47 7.56
N THR A 300 14.46 36.90 8.75
CA THR A 300 15.55 36.00 9.17
C THR A 300 15.30 34.56 8.73
N GLU A 301 16.39 33.80 8.54
CA GLU A 301 16.36 32.35 8.24
C GLU A 301 15.58 31.58 9.32
N GLU A 302 15.73 31.99 10.59
CA GLU A 302 15.01 31.44 11.74
C GLU A 302 13.50 31.67 11.63
N GLY A 303 13.08 32.90 11.29
CA GLY A 303 11.69 33.20 11.01
C GLY A 303 11.12 32.30 9.92
N PHE A 304 11.81 32.15 8.78
CA PHE A 304 11.38 31.26 7.69
C PHE A 304 11.14 29.82 8.18
N MET A 305 12.11 29.27 8.93
CA MET A 305 12.03 27.91 9.48
C MET A 305 10.84 27.73 10.42
N ASP A 306 10.55 28.72 11.26
CA ASP A 306 9.40 28.63 12.18
C ASP A 306 8.06 28.61 11.43
N ALA A 307 7.89 29.41 10.38
CA ALA A 307 6.67 29.31 9.57
C ALA A 307 6.57 28.00 8.80
N LEU A 308 7.69 27.46 8.31
CA LEU A 308 7.68 26.15 7.67
C LEU A 308 7.26 25.06 8.67
N LYS A 309 7.86 25.05 9.88
CA LYS A 309 7.49 24.12 10.95
C LYS A 309 6.01 24.23 11.32
N ASP A 310 5.49 25.45 11.44
CA ASP A 310 4.06 25.69 11.73
C ASP A 310 3.13 25.12 10.66
N VAL A 311 3.48 25.25 9.38
CA VAL A 311 2.68 24.71 8.28
C VAL A 311 2.74 23.18 8.26
N LEU A 312 3.94 22.62 8.37
CA LEU A 312 4.12 21.17 8.40
C LEU A 312 3.39 20.53 9.59
N ARG A 313 3.35 21.20 10.75
CA ARG A 313 2.58 20.74 11.92
C ARG A 313 1.08 20.71 11.67
N LYS A 314 0.54 21.68 10.93
CA LYS A 314 -0.88 21.65 10.53
C LYS A 314 -1.20 20.50 9.58
N PHE A 315 -0.30 20.21 8.62
CA PHE A 315 -0.43 19.02 7.79
C PHE A 315 -0.35 17.74 8.64
N GLU A 316 0.57 17.68 9.60
CA GLU A 316 0.71 16.55 10.52
C GLU A 316 -0.59 16.29 11.29
N GLU A 317 -1.15 17.32 11.94
CA GLU A 317 -2.37 17.23 12.73
C GLU A 317 -3.58 16.80 11.88
N LEU A 318 -3.72 17.35 10.67
CA LEU A 318 -4.81 16.98 9.76
C LEU A 318 -4.66 15.55 9.25
N LEU A 319 -3.46 15.13 8.84
CA LEU A 319 -3.24 13.77 8.32
C LEU A 319 -3.26 12.70 9.41
N GLU A 320 -3.02 13.06 10.67
CA GLU A 320 -3.21 12.14 11.81
C GLU A 320 -4.69 11.93 12.11
N THR A 321 -5.50 12.98 12.00
CA THR A 321 -6.95 12.91 12.25
C THR A 321 -7.74 12.38 11.06
N MET A 322 -7.25 12.64 9.85
CA MET A 322 -7.87 12.26 8.58
C MET A 322 -6.80 11.84 7.57
N PRO A 323 -6.34 10.56 7.61
CA PRO A 323 -5.45 10.03 6.59
C PRO A 323 -6.04 10.13 5.19
N VAL A 324 -5.19 10.40 4.20
CA VAL A 324 -5.60 10.48 2.79
C VAL A 324 -5.18 9.22 2.06
N TYR A 325 -6.10 8.67 1.27
CA TYR A 325 -5.88 7.50 0.43
C TYR A 325 -5.81 7.94 -1.03
N SER A 326 -4.77 7.52 -1.75
CA SER A 326 -4.64 7.76 -3.18
C SER A 326 -4.39 6.43 -3.89
N ALA A 327 -5.33 6.04 -4.75
CA ALA A 327 -5.05 4.99 -5.72
C ALA A 327 -4.03 5.52 -6.73
N THR A 328 -2.93 4.81 -6.90
CA THR A 328 -2.00 5.05 -8.02
C THR A 328 -2.49 4.21 -9.20
N ASN A 329 -3.03 4.88 -10.22
CA ASN A 329 -3.38 4.21 -11.47
C ASN A 329 -2.12 3.59 -12.09
N LEU A 330 -2.22 2.32 -12.46
CA LEU A 330 -1.30 1.65 -13.40
C LEU A 330 -1.49 2.22 -14.81
#